data_AF-A0A6C0F5B2-F1
#
_entry.id   AF-A0A6C0F5B2-F1
#
_cell.length_a   1.000
_cell.length_b   1.000
_cell.length_c   1.000
_cell.angle_alpha   90.00
_cell.angle_beta   90.00
_cell.angle_gamma   90.00
#
_symmetry.space_group_name_H-M   'P 1'
#
loop_
_entity.id
_entity.type
_entity.pdbx_description
1 polymer ?
#
loop_
_entity_poly.entity_id
_entity_poly.type
_entity_poly.pdbx_seq_one_letter_code
_entity_poly.pdbx_strand_id
1 'polypeptide(L)'
;MYSEVFEKYTGPEMVSFMFDGKDITDKMKALYGRKRNWQANVYTYGELFGEGVKDKGFRIDYKSEDGRKHWQHGVVGDSSQLCWFIRF
;
A
#
# COMPACT_ATOMS: atom_id res chain seq x y z
N MET A 1 7.34 -17.94 19.11
CA MET A 1 6.14 -17.24 19.60
C MET A 1 5.74 -16.22 18.55
N TYR A 2 4.91 -16.64 17.58
CA TYR A 2 4.24 -15.71 16.67
C TYR A 2 3.17 -15.01 17.52
N SER A 3 3.38 -13.74 17.86
CA SER A 3 2.52 -13.07 18.84
C SER A 3 1.10 -12.93 18.30
N GLU A 4 0.11 -13.26 19.12
CA GLU A 4 -1.35 -13.15 18.87
C GLU A 4 -1.82 -11.78 18.33
N VAL A 5 -0.95 -10.77 18.37
CA VAL A 5 -1.12 -9.43 17.78
C VAL A 5 -1.20 -9.47 16.24
N PHE A 6 -0.49 -10.39 15.58
CA PHE A 6 -0.41 -10.44 14.11
C PHE A 6 -1.71 -10.89 13.44
N GLU A 7 -2.48 -11.78 14.06
CA GLU A 7 -3.75 -12.25 13.50
C GLU A 7 -4.87 -11.20 13.56
N LYS A 8 -4.71 -10.18 14.42
CA LYS A 8 -5.71 -9.13 14.63
C LYS A 8 -5.35 -7.80 13.95
N TYR A 9 -4.18 -7.71 13.31
CA TYR A 9 -3.76 -6.48 12.63
C TYR A 9 -4.75 -6.10 11.52
N THR A 10 -5.25 -4.88 11.62
CA THR A 10 -6.08 -4.21 10.63
C THR A 10 -5.39 -2.90 10.30
N GLY A 11 -4.99 -2.71 9.05
CA GLY A 11 -4.37 -1.47 8.62
C GLY A 11 -5.36 -0.29 8.60
N PRO A 12 -4.85 0.94 8.53
CA PRO A 12 -5.70 2.14 8.44
C PRO A 12 -6.51 2.14 7.15
N GLU A 13 -7.58 2.94 7.11
CA GLU A 13 -8.36 3.11 5.88
C GLU A 13 -7.52 3.82 4.81
N MET A 14 -7.43 3.25 3.61
CA MET A 14 -6.84 3.95 2.47
C MET A 14 -7.84 5.00 1.96
N VAL A 15 -7.41 6.26 1.97
CA VAL A 15 -8.22 7.39 1.49
C VAL A 15 -7.97 7.62 0.01
N SER A 16 -6.70 7.68 -0.38
CA SER A 16 -6.28 7.94 -1.76
C SER A 16 -4.98 7.20 -2.08
N PHE A 17 -4.85 6.81 -3.34
CA PHE A 17 -3.62 6.28 -3.91
C PHE A 17 -3.39 6.92 -5.28
N MET A 18 -2.40 7.79 -5.37
CA MET A 18 -1.94 8.38 -6.62
C MET A 18 -0.68 7.67 -7.11
N PHE A 19 -0.65 7.30 -8.38
CA PHE A 19 0.51 6.73 -9.07
C PHE A 19 0.74 7.48 -10.38
N ASP A 20 1.90 8.12 -10.52
CA ASP A 20 2.28 8.89 -11.70
C ASP A 20 1.21 9.90 -12.16
N GLY A 21 0.64 10.63 -11.19
CA GLY A 21 -0.43 11.61 -11.40
C GLY A 21 -1.82 11.02 -11.64
N LYS A 22 -1.99 9.69 -11.64
CA LYS A 22 -3.28 9.02 -11.81
C LYS A 22 -3.81 8.50 -10.48
N ASP A 23 -5.11 8.68 -10.25
CA ASP A 23 -5.80 8.05 -9.13
C ASP A 23 -6.05 6.57 -9.42
N ILE A 24 -5.51 5.69 -8.59
CA ILE A 24 -5.68 4.24 -8.66
C ILE A 24 -6.27 3.67 -7.37
N THR A 25 -6.94 4.51 -6.57
CA THR A 25 -7.43 4.17 -5.23
C THR A 25 -8.28 2.92 -5.20
N ASP A 26 -9.24 2.78 -6.12
CA ASP A 26 -10.15 1.63 -6.12
C ASP A 26 -9.44 0.31 -6.44
N LYS A 27 -8.50 0.33 -7.40
CA LYS A 27 -7.64 -0.81 -7.71
C LYS A 27 -6.86 -1.22 -6.46
N MET A 28 -6.28 -0.25 -5.77
CA MET A 28 -5.44 -0.50 -4.61
C MET A 28 -6.25 -0.91 -3.38
N LYS A 29 -7.49 -0.43 -3.21
CA LYS A 29 -8.42 -0.91 -2.18
C LYS A 29 -8.81 -2.37 -2.38
N ALA A 30 -9.02 -2.81 -3.63
CA ALA A 30 -9.28 -4.21 -3.92
C ALA A 30 -8.07 -5.11 -3.56
N LEU A 31 -6.86 -4.61 -3.76
CA LEU A 31 -5.60 -5.30 -3.43
C LEU A 31 -5.21 -5.20 -1.94
N TYR A 32 -5.69 -4.19 -1.21
CA TYR A 32 -5.43 -4.00 0.23
C TYR A 32 -5.97 -5.14 1.10
N GLY A 33 -6.59 -6.15 0.48
CA GLY A 33 -6.90 -7.41 1.11
C GLY A 33 -8.04 -7.29 2.11
N ARG A 34 -8.50 -8.45 2.57
CA ARG A 34 -9.59 -8.52 3.54
C ARG A 34 -9.17 -7.86 4.85
N LYS A 35 -10.03 -7.01 5.40
CA LYS A 35 -9.76 -6.21 6.63
C LYS A 35 -8.56 -5.25 6.50
N ARG A 36 -8.27 -4.69 5.31
CA ARG A 36 -7.19 -3.69 5.14
C ARG A 36 -5.83 -4.24 5.60
N ASN A 37 -5.52 -5.48 5.24
CA ASN A 37 -4.33 -6.18 5.71
C ASN A 37 -3.38 -6.50 4.55
N TRP A 38 -2.34 -5.67 4.39
CA TRP A 38 -1.24 -5.93 3.46
C TRP A 38 -0.30 -7.06 3.95
N GLN A 39 -0.29 -7.42 5.23
CA GLN A 39 0.75 -8.30 5.79
C GLN A 39 0.70 -9.73 5.23
N ALA A 40 -0.45 -10.17 4.73
CA ALA A 40 -0.59 -11.47 4.09
C ALA A 40 -0.22 -11.46 2.60
N ASN A 41 0.05 -10.28 2.02
CA ASN A 41 0.27 -10.12 0.59
C ASN A 41 1.57 -9.36 0.33
N VAL A 42 2.55 -10.07 -0.21
CA VAL A 42 3.82 -9.49 -0.67
C VAL A 42 3.67 -9.27 -2.17
N TYR A 43 3.77 -8.01 -2.61
CA TYR A 43 3.72 -7.64 -4.02
C TYR A 43 5.01 -6.94 -4.44
N THR A 44 5.39 -7.15 -5.69
CA THR A 44 6.36 -6.33 -6.40
C THR A 44 5.68 -5.08 -6.96
N TYR A 45 6.46 -4.02 -7.25
CA TYR A 45 5.91 -2.85 -7.95
C TYR A 45 5.33 -3.20 -9.32
N GLY A 46 5.90 -4.18 -10.01
CA GLY A 46 5.40 -4.71 -11.28
C GLY A 46 4.02 -5.32 -11.17
N GLU A 47 3.75 -6.08 -10.12
CA GLU A 47 2.41 -6.64 -9.87
C GLU A 47 1.37 -5.55 -9.54
N LEU A 48 1.78 -4.52 -8.81
CA LEU A 48 0.87 -3.44 -8.40
C LEU A 48 0.57 -2.45 -9.52
N PHE A 49 1.58 -2.08 -10.31
CA PHE A 49 1.53 -0.96 -11.24
C PHE A 49 1.72 -1.36 -12.70
N GLY A 50 2.13 -2.60 -12.98
CA GLY A 50 2.46 -3.10 -14.31
C GLY A 50 3.95 -2.99 -14.65
N GLU A 51 4.32 -3.38 -15.86
CA GLU A 51 5.69 -3.21 -16.36
C GLU A 51 5.99 -1.74 -16.72
N GLY A 52 7.27 -1.39 -16.87
CA GLY A 52 7.67 -0.03 -17.26
C GLY A 52 7.33 1.04 -16.22
N VAL A 53 7.42 0.67 -14.95
CA VAL A 53 7.07 1.52 -13.80
C VAL A 53 8.26 2.21 -13.14
N LYS A 54 9.46 1.94 -13.64
CA LYS A 54 10.69 2.58 -13.19
C LYS A 54 10.57 4.10 -13.25
N ASP A 55 11.09 4.75 -12.21
CA ASP A 55 11.12 6.20 -11.98
C ASP A 55 9.74 6.86 -11.82
N LYS A 56 8.65 6.08 -11.73
CA LYS A 56 7.30 6.60 -11.45
C LYS A 56 7.10 6.82 -9.96
N GLY A 57 6.54 7.99 -9.64
CA GLY A 57 6.21 8.38 -8.27
C GLY A 57 4.87 7.82 -7.81
N PHE A 58 4.73 7.57 -6.52
CA PHE A 58 3.46 7.26 -5.88
C PHE A 58 3.27 8.05 -4.59
N ARG A 59 2.01 8.25 -4.23
CA ARG A 59 1.59 8.77 -2.93
C ARG A 59 0.36 8.02 -2.46
N ILE A 60 0.34 7.65 -1.19
CA ILE A 60 -0.80 7.01 -0.55
C ILE A 60 -1.13 7.82 0.69
N ASP A 61 -2.42 8.11 0.86
CA ASP A 61 -2.94 8.73 2.06
C ASP A 61 -3.84 7.72 2.78
N TYR A 62 -3.67 7.65 4.10
CA TYR A 62 -4.42 6.79 5.00
C TYR A 62 -5.12 7.62 6.08
N LYS A 63 -6.19 7.06 6.64
CA LYS A 63 -6.87 7.59 7.82
C LYS A 63 -6.91 6.52 8.90
N SER A 64 -6.29 6.81 10.03
CA SER A 64 -6.33 5.96 11.23
C SER A 64 -7.70 6.04 11.91
N GLU A 65 -7.97 5.09 12.80
CA GLU A 65 -9.25 5.04 13.54
C GLU A 65 -9.47 6.26 14.46
N ASP A 66 -8.39 6.87 14.95
CA ASP A 66 -8.44 8.12 15.73
C ASP A 66 -8.69 9.38 14.86
N GLY A 67 -8.87 9.19 13.55
CA GLY A 67 -9.17 10.26 12.59
C GLY A 67 -7.95 11.00 12.04
N ARG A 68 -6.73 10.66 12.47
CA ARG A 68 -5.51 11.27 11.93
C ARG A 68 -5.27 10.84 10.49
N LYS A 69 -4.69 11.75 9.71
CA LYS A 69 -4.29 11.49 8.33
C LYS A 69 -2.80 11.19 8.30
N HIS A 70 -2.46 10.06 7.69
CA HIS A 70 -1.09 9.65 7.42
C HIS A 70 -0.87 9.62 5.93
N TRP A 71 0.37 9.85 5.50
CA TRP A 71 0.72 9.75 4.10
C TRP A 71 2.11 9.16 3.96
N GLN A 72 2.31 8.47 2.85
CA GLN A 72 3.61 8.00 2.41
C GLN A 72 3.75 8.26 0.92
N HIS A 73 4.98 8.45 0.47
CA HIS A 73 5.28 8.62 -0.94
C HIS A 73 6.61 7.94 -1.25
N GLY A 74 6.83 7.66 -2.53
CA GLY A 74 8.06 7.06 -3.00
C GLY A 74 8.17 7.11 -4.50
N VAL A 75 9.30 6.62 -5.00
CA VAL A 75 9.55 6.44 -6.43
C VAL A 75 9.92 4.98 -6.64
N VAL A 76 9.36 4.38 -7.68
CA VAL A 76 9.64 2.98 -8.04
C VAL A 76 11.02 2.91 -8.70
N GLY A 77 11.98 2.28 -8.02
CA GLY A 77 13.32 2.09 -8.59
C GLY A 77 13.38 0.94 -9.60
N ASP A 78 12.67 -0.15 -9.33
CA ASP A 78 12.64 -1.35 -10.16
C ASP A 78 11.28 -2.07 -10.05
N SER A 79 10.78 -2.65 -11.14
CA SER A 79 9.50 -3.38 -11.13
C SER A 79 9.55 -4.67 -10.33
N SER A 80 10.71 -5.32 -10.20
CA SER A 80 10.90 -6.53 -9.39
C SER A 80 11.11 -6.24 -7.91
N GLN A 81 11.29 -4.97 -7.52
CA GLN A 81 11.48 -4.60 -6.13
C GLN A 81 10.20 -4.88 -5.33
N LEU A 82 10.38 -5.53 -4.18
CA LEU A 82 9.31 -5.76 -3.22
C LEU A 82 8.79 -4.44 -2.68
N CYS A 83 7.48 -4.30 -2.74
CA CYS A 83 6.77 -3.14 -2.26
C CYS A 83 6.39 -3.33 -0.79
N TRP A 84 7.03 -2.56 0.08
CA TRP A 84 6.75 -2.54 1.51
C TRP A 84 5.93 -1.29 1.86
N PHE A 85 4.61 -1.33 1.66
CA PHE A 85 3.74 -0.29 2.19
C PHE A 85 3.66 -0.43 3.72
N ILE A 86 3.78 0.70 4.43
CA ILE A 86 4.14 0.77 5.85
C ILE A 86 3.30 -0.14 6.75
N ARG A 87 4.01 -0.84 7.65
CA ARG A 87 3.49 -1.41 8.89
C ARG A 87 3.37 -0.26 9.89
N PHE A 88 2.15 0.18 10.20
CA PHE A 88 1.89 1.09 11.33
C PHE A 88 1.73 0.30 12.62
#